data_AF-A0A845YT78-F1
#
_entry.id   AF-A0A845YT78-F1
#
_cell.length_a   1.000
_cell.length_b   1.000
_cell.length_c   1.000
_cell.angle_alpha   90.00
_cell.angle_beta   90.00
_cell.angle_gamma   90.00
#
_symmetry.space_group_name_H-M   'P 1'
#
loop_
_entity.id
_entity.type
_entity.pdbx_description
1 polymer ?
#
loop_
_entity_poly.entity_id
_entity_poly.type
_entity_poly.pdbx_seq_one_letter_code
_entity_poly.pdbx_strand_id
1 'polypeptide(L)'
;MVTAVSHIPRQSAKVVNLDILDTDYAAMLAGEPIADERKQRLESTDPQAFRYISRQISRYRYGCHTQEERDDALYNIGATVGLMTPADREDIHDRLRRTGHLYLTQGERMQILNWLQDELAISFERTINGSDK
;
A
#
# COMPACT_ATOMS: atom_id res chain seq x y z
N MET A 1 19.20 -4.98 56.25
CA MET A 1 18.18 -4.17 55.55
C MET A 1 18.40 -4.36 54.07
N VAL A 2 17.53 -5.12 53.39
CA VAL A 2 17.75 -5.58 52.01
C VAL A 2 16.75 -4.87 51.10
N THR A 3 17.27 -4.24 50.06
CA THR A 3 16.59 -3.40 49.07
C THR A 3 15.66 -4.25 48.19
N ALA A 4 14.37 -3.92 48.13
CA ALA A 4 13.43 -4.55 47.22
C ALA A 4 13.55 -3.92 45.82
N VAL A 5 14.03 -4.70 44.86
CA VAL A 5 14.08 -4.34 43.44
C VAL A 5 12.70 -4.66 42.84
N SER A 6 11.95 -3.64 42.46
CA SER A 6 10.68 -3.77 41.76
C SER A 6 10.91 -4.37 40.37
N HIS A 7 10.59 -5.65 40.20
CA HIS A 7 10.48 -6.29 38.89
C HIS A 7 9.24 -5.74 38.18
N ILE A 8 9.43 -4.89 37.17
CA ILE A 8 8.39 -4.56 36.20
C ILE A 8 8.30 -5.78 35.28
N PRO A 9 7.19 -6.54 35.25
CA PRO A 9 7.05 -7.63 34.31
C PRO A 9 7.04 -7.02 32.90
N ARG A 10 8.05 -7.35 32.09
CA ARG A 10 8.04 -7.09 30.65
C ARG A 10 6.82 -7.81 30.08
N GLN A 11 5.83 -7.05 29.62
CA GLN A 11 4.77 -7.61 28.77
C GLN A 11 5.47 -8.33 27.63
N SER A 12 5.33 -9.66 27.62
CA SER A 12 5.70 -10.49 26.49
C SER A 12 4.95 -9.95 25.28
N ALA A 13 5.69 -9.55 24.25
CA ALA A 13 5.11 -9.09 23.00
C ALA A 13 4.12 -10.16 22.53
N LYS A 14 2.84 -9.79 22.51
CA LYS A 14 1.77 -10.66 22.04
C LYS A 14 2.03 -10.84 20.55
N VAL A 15 2.59 -11.98 20.16
CA VAL A 15 2.73 -12.34 18.75
C VAL A 15 1.32 -12.58 18.24
N VAL A 16 0.74 -11.54 17.66
CA VAL A 16 -0.51 -11.64 16.92
C VAL A 16 -0.13 -12.29 15.60
N ASN A 17 -0.53 -13.55 15.43
CA ASN A 17 -0.62 -14.14 14.10
C ASN A 17 -1.72 -13.39 13.36
N LEU A 18 -1.34 -12.29 12.71
CA LEU A 18 -2.20 -11.58 11.79
C LEU A 18 -2.41 -12.51 10.62
N ASP A 19 -3.64 -13.02 10.50
CA ASP A 19 -4.12 -13.51 9.23
C ASP A 19 -4.28 -12.28 8.33
N ILE A 20 -3.21 -11.96 7.60
CA ILE A 20 -3.07 -10.79 6.72
C ILE A 20 -4.12 -10.83 5.59
N LEU A 21 -4.79 -11.97 5.39
CA LEU A 21 -5.86 -12.10 4.40
C LEU A 21 -7.22 -11.63 4.93
N ASP A 22 -7.50 -11.77 6.23
CA ASP A 22 -8.83 -11.50 6.79
C ASP A 22 -8.94 -10.14 7.50
N THR A 23 -7.85 -9.67 8.12
CA THR A 23 -7.90 -8.39 8.86
C THR A 23 -7.91 -7.19 7.91
N ASP A 24 -7.17 -7.29 6.82
CA ASP A 24 -7.12 -6.26 5.77
C ASP A 24 -8.37 -6.31 4.88
N TYR A 25 -8.98 -7.47 4.69
CA TYR A 25 -10.30 -7.59 4.01
C TYR A 25 -11.41 -6.94 4.85
N ALA A 26 -11.41 -7.14 6.17
CA ALA A 26 -12.33 -6.48 7.09
C ALA A 26 -12.09 -4.96 7.17
N ALA A 27 -10.84 -4.50 7.10
CA ALA A 27 -10.51 -3.07 7.04
C ALA A 27 -10.85 -2.43 5.67
N MET A 28 -10.76 -3.20 4.57
CA MET A 28 -11.24 -2.80 3.24
C MET A 28 -12.76 -2.69 3.19
N LEU A 29 -13.48 -3.51 3.98
CA LEU A 29 -14.92 -3.40 4.21
C LEU A 29 -15.29 -2.23 5.16
N ALA A 30 -14.37 -1.79 6.03
CA ALA A 30 -14.67 -0.87 7.14
C ALA A 30 -14.57 0.63 6.81
N GLY A 31 -14.43 1.02 5.53
CA GLY A 31 -14.86 2.36 5.11
C GLY A 31 -13.84 3.19 4.34
N GLU A 32 -13.61 2.86 3.07
CA GLU A 32 -14.28 3.61 2.02
C GLU A 32 -14.59 2.65 0.85
N PRO A 33 -15.82 2.69 0.29
CA PRO A 33 -16.27 1.70 -0.67
C PRO A 33 -15.62 1.96 -2.03
N ILE A 34 -14.77 1.02 -2.48
CA ILE A 34 -14.68 0.81 -3.93
C ILE A 34 -16.12 0.54 -4.36
N ALA A 35 -16.71 1.41 -5.18
CA ALA A 35 -18.09 1.26 -5.60
C ALA A 35 -18.30 -0.17 -6.14
N ASP A 36 -19.28 -0.89 -5.57
CA ASP A 36 -19.45 -2.34 -5.77
C ASP A 36 -19.48 -2.74 -7.25
N GLU A 37 -20.04 -1.87 -8.11
CA GLU A 37 -20.10 -2.05 -9.56
C GLU A 37 -18.72 -2.11 -10.24
N ARG A 38 -17.77 -1.29 -9.77
CA ARG A 38 -16.41 -1.22 -10.33
C ARG A 38 -15.55 -2.37 -9.83
N LYS A 39 -15.76 -2.76 -8.57
CA LYS A 39 -15.18 -3.96 -7.96
C LYS A 39 -15.58 -5.21 -8.72
N GLN A 40 -16.89 -5.40 -8.97
CA GLN A 40 -17.40 -6.56 -9.71
C GLN A 40 -16.83 -6.67 -11.13
N ARG A 41 -16.67 -5.53 -11.82
CA ARG A 41 -16.04 -5.50 -13.15
C ARG A 41 -14.59 -5.99 -13.14
N LEU A 42 -13.76 -5.46 -12.24
CA LEU A 42 -12.35 -5.87 -12.15
C LEU A 42 -12.22 -7.32 -11.70
N GLU A 43 -12.98 -7.72 -10.69
CA GLU A 43 -13.00 -9.09 -10.16
C GLU A 43 -13.48 -10.10 -11.21
N SER A 44 -14.46 -9.75 -12.04
CA SER A 44 -14.94 -10.62 -13.12
C SER A 44 -13.94 -10.80 -14.27
N THR A 45 -13.02 -9.86 -14.45
CA THR A 45 -12.04 -9.87 -15.54
C THR A 45 -10.79 -10.66 -15.16
N ASP A 46 -10.21 -10.36 -13.98
CA ASP A 46 -9.08 -11.09 -13.43
C ASP A 46 -9.14 -11.09 -11.89
N PRO A 47 -9.72 -12.14 -11.29
CA PRO A 47 -9.85 -12.27 -9.84
C PRO A 47 -8.49 -12.31 -9.12
N GLN A 48 -7.45 -12.84 -9.76
CA GLN A 48 -6.12 -12.96 -9.15
C GLN A 48 -5.40 -11.60 -9.14
N ALA A 49 -5.43 -10.89 -10.26
CA ALA A 49 -4.92 -9.52 -10.32
C ALA A 49 -5.66 -8.62 -9.33
N PHE A 50 -6.99 -8.73 -9.23
CA PHE A 50 -7.78 -7.95 -8.29
C PHE A 50 -7.39 -8.22 -6.82
N ARG A 51 -7.23 -9.49 -6.42
CA ARG A 51 -6.77 -9.85 -5.08
C ARG A 51 -5.37 -9.31 -4.79
N TYR A 52 -4.48 -9.37 -5.78
CA TYR A 52 -3.12 -8.84 -5.66
C TYR A 52 -3.13 -7.31 -5.49
N ILE A 53 -3.87 -6.59 -6.34
CA ILE A 53 -4.01 -5.12 -6.28
C ILE A 53 -4.61 -4.69 -4.93
N SER A 54 -5.65 -5.38 -4.45
CA SER A 54 -6.28 -5.10 -3.16
C SER A 54 -5.29 -5.23 -2.00
N ARG A 55 -4.40 -6.22 -2.05
CA ARG A 55 -3.32 -6.39 -1.08
C ARG A 55 -2.31 -5.25 -1.14
N GLN A 56 -1.89 -4.83 -2.35
CA GLN A 56 -0.95 -3.72 -2.50
C GLN A 56 -1.55 -2.38 -2.06
N ILE A 57 -2.85 -2.15 -2.29
CA ILE A 57 -3.56 -0.97 -1.79
C ILE A 57 -3.58 -0.99 -0.25
N SER A 58 -3.90 -2.13 0.37
CA SER A 58 -3.92 -2.27 1.83
C SER A 58 -2.53 -2.03 2.42
N ARG A 59 -1.50 -2.63 1.80
CA ARG A 59 -0.09 -2.39 2.15
C ARG A 59 0.26 -0.91 2.06
N TYR A 60 -0.09 -0.23 0.96
CA TYR A 60 0.16 1.20 0.79
C TYR A 60 -0.50 2.05 1.88
N ARG A 61 -1.74 1.75 2.26
CA ARG A 61 -2.50 2.51 3.27
C ARG A 61 -1.97 2.30 4.70
N TYR A 62 -1.70 1.05 5.06
CA TYR A 62 -1.54 0.69 6.48
C TYR A 62 -0.20 0.00 6.80
N GLY A 63 0.45 -0.62 5.80
CA GLY A 63 1.63 -1.44 5.99
C GLY A 63 2.96 -0.80 5.58
N CYS A 64 2.93 0.29 4.81
CA CYS A 64 4.16 0.98 4.39
C CYS A 64 4.57 2.02 5.44
N HIS A 65 5.80 1.88 5.93
CA HIS A 65 6.42 2.78 6.90
C HIS A 65 7.45 3.72 6.27
N THR A 66 7.91 3.40 5.04
CA THR A 66 8.86 4.21 4.28
C THR A 66 8.30 4.64 2.92
N GLN A 67 8.89 5.67 2.32
CA GLN A 67 8.51 6.10 0.96
C GLN A 67 8.89 5.06 -0.09
N GLU A 68 10.00 4.33 0.10
CA GLU A 68 10.40 3.23 -0.78
C GLU A 68 9.35 2.11 -0.79
N GLU A 69 8.85 1.71 0.39
CA GLU A 69 7.78 0.72 0.47
C GLU A 69 6.47 1.19 -0.18
N ARG A 70 6.17 2.49 -0.07
CA ARG A 70 5.01 3.10 -0.76
C ARG A 70 5.17 3.06 -2.27
N ASP A 71 6.37 3.38 -2.75
CA ASP A 71 6.70 3.35 -4.18
C ASP A 71 6.67 1.93 -4.73
N ASP A 72 7.15 0.94 -3.97
CA ASP A 72 7.06 -0.49 -4.32
C ASP A 72 5.60 -0.95 -4.42
N ALA A 73 4.75 -0.58 -3.46
CA ALA A 73 3.33 -0.90 -3.52
C ALA A 73 2.64 -0.26 -4.74
N LEU A 74 2.91 1.02 -5.02
CA LEU A 74 2.37 1.70 -6.21
C LEU A 74 2.90 1.09 -7.50
N TYR A 75 4.19 0.79 -7.58
CA TYR A 75 4.80 0.15 -8.74
C TYR A 75 4.10 -1.17 -9.08
N ASN A 76 3.89 -2.02 -8.07
CA ASN A 76 3.22 -3.30 -8.23
C ASN A 76 1.76 -3.14 -8.70
N ILE A 77 1.04 -2.12 -8.21
CA ILE A 77 -0.29 -1.78 -8.72
C ILE A 77 -0.19 -1.40 -10.20
N GLY A 78 0.62 -0.40 -10.54
CA GLY A 78 0.75 0.14 -11.89
C GLY A 78 1.21 -0.89 -12.92
N ALA A 79 2.12 -1.79 -12.53
CA ALA A 79 2.58 -2.88 -13.37
C ALA A 79 1.48 -3.93 -13.62
N THR A 80 0.65 -4.22 -12.61
CA THR A 80 -0.44 -5.19 -12.72
C THR A 80 -1.57 -4.67 -13.60
N VAL A 81 -1.93 -3.38 -13.47
CA VAL A 81 -3.04 -2.77 -14.22
C VAL A 81 -2.63 -2.25 -15.60
N GLY A 82 -1.37 -2.45 -15.98
CA GLY A 82 -0.87 -2.08 -17.31
C GLY A 82 -0.66 -0.58 -17.52
N LEU A 83 -0.50 0.21 -16.45
CA LEU A 83 -0.20 1.64 -16.54
C LEU A 83 1.25 1.94 -16.94
N MET A 84 2.13 0.94 -16.82
CA MET A 84 3.54 1.04 -17.15
C MET A 84 3.84 0.27 -18.42
N THR A 85 4.37 0.98 -19.42
CA THR A 85 4.92 0.35 -20.62
C THR A 85 6.19 -0.44 -20.29
N PRO A 86 6.66 -1.34 -21.17
CA PRO A 86 7.93 -2.02 -20.99
C PRO A 86 9.12 -1.04 -20.83
N ALA A 87 9.07 0.12 -21.50
CA ALA A 87 10.10 1.14 -21.39
C ALA A 87 10.11 1.78 -20.00
N ASP A 88 8.94 2.10 -19.44
CA ASP A 88 8.83 2.69 -18.10
C ASP A 88 9.38 1.73 -17.03
N ARG A 89 9.06 0.43 -17.16
CA ARG A 89 9.58 -0.61 -16.25
C ARG A 89 11.09 -0.72 -16.31
N GLU A 90 11.66 -0.67 -17.52
CA GLU A 90 13.11 -0.73 -17.68
C GLU A 90 13.79 0.52 -17.14
N ASP A 91 13.21 1.71 -17.32
CA ASP A 91 13.74 2.95 -16.72
C ASP A 91 13.72 2.89 -15.19
N ILE A 92 12.62 2.42 -14.59
CA ILE A 92 12.52 2.20 -13.14
C ILE A 92 13.58 1.19 -12.66
N HIS A 93 13.75 0.08 -13.38
CA HIS A 93 14.78 -0.92 -13.06
C HIS A 93 16.20 -0.38 -13.22
N ASP A 94 16.44 0.44 -14.24
CA ASP A 94 17.73 1.09 -14.42
C ASP A 94 18.05 2.05 -13.27
N ARG A 95 17.05 2.81 -12.79
CA ARG A 95 17.21 3.65 -11.60
C ARG A 95 17.51 2.79 -10.38
N LEU A 96 16.78 1.69 -10.16
CA LEU A 96 17.05 0.73 -9.07
C LEU A 96 18.47 0.17 -9.14
N ARG A 97 18.95 -0.25 -10.32
CA ARG A 97 20.33 -0.77 -10.50
C ARG A 97 21.39 0.28 -10.14
N ARG A 98 21.12 1.56 -10.43
CA ARG A 98 22.05 2.67 -10.18
C ARG A 98 22.03 3.17 -8.75
N THR A 99 20.87 3.22 -8.11
CA THR A 99 20.71 3.80 -6.77
C THR A 99 20.66 2.75 -5.66
N GLY A 100 20.35 1.49 -5.98
CA GLY A 100 20.10 0.42 -5.02
C GLY A 100 18.70 0.44 -4.40
N HIS A 101 17.86 1.42 -4.77
CA HIS A 101 16.53 1.62 -4.18
C HIS A 101 15.46 1.80 -5.25
N LEU A 102 14.29 1.18 -5.05
CA LEU A 102 13.15 1.38 -5.94
C LEU A 102 12.47 2.70 -5.56
N TYR A 103 12.32 3.58 -6.55
CA TYR A 103 11.52 4.79 -6.37
C TYR A 103 10.79 5.16 -7.64
N LEU A 104 9.62 5.73 -7.44
CA LEU A 104 8.83 6.34 -8.49
C LEU A 104 9.13 7.84 -8.56
N THR A 105 9.07 8.43 -9.75
CA THR A 105 9.04 9.88 -9.89
C THR A 105 7.71 10.42 -9.39
N GLN A 106 7.62 11.74 -9.12
CA GLN A 106 6.34 12.34 -8.73
C GLN A 106 5.26 12.13 -9.80
N GLY A 107 5.62 12.20 -11.08
CA GLY A 107 4.70 11.96 -12.20
C GLY A 107 4.16 10.52 -12.22
N GLU A 108 5.04 9.54 -12.09
CA GLU A 108 4.66 8.11 -12.04
C GLU A 108 3.73 7.81 -10.85
N ARG A 109 4.03 8.35 -9.66
CA ARG A 109 3.16 8.21 -8.49
C ARG A 109 1.77 8.78 -8.77
N MET A 110 1.71 10.01 -9.29
CA MET A 110 0.44 10.70 -9.55
C MET A 110 -0.38 9.98 -10.62
N GLN A 111 0.25 9.41 -11.65
CA GLN A 111 -0.46 8.62 -12.66
C GLN A 111 -1.19 7.43 -12.03
N ILE A 112 -0.52 6.69 -11.14
CA ILE A 112 -1.09 5.50 -10.48
C ILE A 112 -2.17 5.92 -9.47
N LEU A 113 -1.93 6.97 -8.69
CA LEU A 113 -2.91 7.49 -7.73
C LEU A 113 -4.17 8.03 -8.41
N ASN A 114 -4.02 8.75 -9.54
CA ASN A 114 -5.16 9.22 -10.32
C ASN A 114 -5.96 8.04 -10.88
N TRP A 115 -5.30 7.01 -11.40
CA TRP A 115 -5.99 5.79 -11.85
C TRP A 115 -6.74 5.10 -10.70
N LEU A 116 -6.15 5.00 -9.51
CA LEU A 116 -6.82 4.43 -8.33
C LEU A 116 -8.07 5.23 -7.96
N GLN A 117 -8.01 6.55 -8.06
CA GLN A 117 -9.16 7.42 -7.84
C GLN A 117 -10.21 7.27 -8.95
N ASP A 118 -9.81 7.34 -10.22
CA ASP A 118 -10.73 7.37 -11.35
C ASP A 118 -11.42 6.01 -11.58
N GLU A 119 -10.66 4.91 -11.52
CA GLU A 119 -11.16 3.57 -11.79
C GLU A 119 -11.70 2.87 -10.54
N LEU A 120 -11.09 3.06 -9.38
CA LEU A 120 -11.49 2.34 -8.16
C LEU A 120 -12.19 3.23 -7.12
N ALA A 121 -12.31 4.54 -7.36
CA ALA A 121 -12.80 5.50 -6.37
C ALA A 121 -11.99 5.47 -5.06
N ILE A 122 -10.71 5.12 -5.15
CA ILE A 122 -9.80 5.05 -4.02
C ILE A 122 -8.98 6.33 -3.99
N SER A 123 -9.32 7.20 -3.05
CA SER A 123 -8.47 8.34 -2.73
C SER A 123 -7.49 7.97 -1.62
N PHE A 124 -6.28 8.51 -1.72
CA PHE A 124 -5.34 8.57 -0.61
C PHE A 124 -5.28 10.04 -0.25
N GLU A 125 -5.99 10.43 0.81
CA GLU A 125 -5.92 11.80 1.30
C GLU A 125 -4.44 12.14 1.46
N ARG A 126 -4.00 13.22 0.80
CA ARG A 126 -2.79 13.87 1.24
C ARG A 126 -3.10 14.28 2.67
N THR A 127 -2.48 13.64 3.66
CA THR A 127 -2.32 14.25 4.98
C THR A 127 -1.43 15.48 4.77
N ILE A 128 -2.02 16.54 4.22
CA ILE A 128 -1.51 17.88 4.35
C ILE A 128 -1.83 18.19 5.80
N ASN A 129 -0.95 17.78 6.70
CA ASN A 129 -0.80 18.47 7.96
C ASN A 129 -0.34 19.87 7.60
N GLY A 130 -1.31 20.74 7.30
CA GLY A 130 -1.14 22.18 7.36
C GLY A 130 -0.83 22.53 8.81
N SER A 131 0.43 22.36 9.21
CA SER A 131 1.04 23.26 10.17
C SER A 131 1.28 24.57 9.42
N ASP A 132 0.22 25.36 9.27
CA ASP A 132 0.40 26.79 9.06
C ASP A 132 0.13 27.49 10.39
N LYS A 133 1.05 28.38 10.70
CA LYS A 133 1.23 29.07 11.98
C LYS A 133 0.24 30.22 12.15
#